data_AF-A0A9E4QU20-F1
#
_entry.id   AF-A0A9E4QU20-F1
#
_cell.length_a   1.000
_cell.length_b   1.000
_cell.length_c   1.000
_cell.angle_alpha   90.00
_cell.angle_beta   90.00
_cell.angle_gamma   90.00
#
_symmetry.space_group_name_H-M   'P 1'
#
loop_
_entity.id
_entity.type
_entity.pdbx_description
1 polymer ?
#
loop_
_entity_poly.entity_id
_entity_poly.type
_entity_poly.pdbx_seq_one_letter_code
_entity_poly.pdbx_strand_id
1 'polypeptide(L)'
;MTSAEPQDPEESEQSEEESQPEEPLFYRISFDRLAELNRSAIVLVAERRGPSCPSLSKPIQELTNPRQLVDEIAKYSAKDEGFIRTSMGIQEIVFRTLLARRNQPTSLTDLHYELTERWSTPIRPINITEEGLRRIMEGDDFYGFARVVA
;
A
#
# COMPACT_ATOMS: atom_id res chain seq x y z
N MET A 1 -33.50 10.61 -64.66
CA MET A 1 -34.07 9.93 -63.48
C MET A 1 -33.10 8.86 -63.03
N THR A 2 -32.99 8.62 -61.72
CA THR A 2 -31.92 7.94 -60.98
C THR A 2 -30.75 8.90 -60.70
N SER A 3 -30.89 9.84 -59.76
CA SER A 3 -30.90 9.75 -58.29
C SER A 3 -29.65 9.10 -57.71
N ALA A 4 -28.82 9.97 -57.14
CA ALA A 4 -27.71 9.66 -56.26
C ALA A 4 -28.22 9.30 -54.87
N GLU A 5 -27.53 8.39 -54.18
CA GLU A 5 -27.64 8.20 -52.75
C GLU A 5 -26.25 7.78 -52.22
N PRO A 6 -25.54 8.63 -51.48
CA PRO A 6 -24.43 8.21 -50.64
C PRO A 6 -24.98 7.88 -49.24
N GLN A 7 -24.70 6.68 -48.73
CA GLN A 7 -24.98 6.32 -47.35
C GLN A 7 -23.84 6.80 -46.44
N ASP A 8 -24.21 7.63 -45.47
CA ASP A 8 -23.41 8.09 -44.33
C ASP A 8 -22.67 6.95 -43.61
N PRO A 9 -21.43 7.17 -43.15
CA PRO A 9 -20.90 6.47 -42.00
C PRO A 9 -21.40 7.15 -40.72
N GLU A 10 -22.10 6.41 -39.86
CA GLU A 10 -22.37 6.81 -38.48
C GLU A 10 -21.04 6.99 -37.72
N GLU A 11 -20.62 8.24 -37.54
CA GLU A 11 -19.63 8.61 -36.52
C GLU A 11 -20.28 8.44 -35.14
N SER A 12 -19.97 7.33 -34.49
CA SER A 12 -20.19 7.18 -33.05
C SER A 12 -19.19 8.08 -32.33
N GLU A 13 -19.65 9.27 -31.93
CA GLU A 13 -18.97 10.15 -30.97
C GLU A 13 -18.85 9.39 -29.63
N GLN A 14 -17.74 8.68 -29.45
CA GLN A 14 -17.29 8.28 -28.13
C GLN A 14 -16.79 9.54 -27.44
N SER A 15 -17.67 10.14 -26.65
CA SER A 15 -17.32 11.18 -25.68
C SER A 15 -16.30 10.59 -24.70
N GLU A 16 -15.03 10.89 -24.95
CA GLU A 16 -13.95 10.78 -23.98
C GLU A 16 -14.25 11.78 -22.85
N GLU A 17 -14.84 11.30 -21.76
CA GLU A 17 -14.79 12.02 -20.48
C GLU A 17 -13.30 12.13 -20.11
N GLU A 18 -12.71 13.29 -20.40
CA GLU A 18 -11.40 13.69 -19.91
C GLU A 18 -11.44 13.67 -18.38
N SER A 19 -11.08 12.52 -17.79
CA SER A 19 -10.84 12.38 -16.36
C SER A 19 -9.71 13.35 -16.00
N GLN A 20 -10.02 14.39 -15.25
CA GLN A 20 -9.01 15.28 -14.68
C GLN A 20 -7.95 14.42 -13.97
N PRO A 21 -6.66 14.76 -14.06
CA PRO A 21 -5.63 14.02 -13.35
C PRO A 21 -5.93 14.13 -11.85
N GLU A 22 -6.41 13.04 -11.25
CA GLU A 22 -6.59 12.98 -9.80
C GLU A 22 -5.26 13.28 -9.13
N GLU A 23 -5.27 14.16 -8.13
CA GLU A 23 -4.05 14.48 -7.40
C GLU A 23 -3.43 13.19 -6.82
N PRO A 24 -2.11 13.00 -6.93
CA PRO A 24 -1.47 11.79 -6.48
C PRO A 24 -1.69 11.59 -4.98
N LEU A 25 -2.35 10.48 -4.63
CA LEU A 25 -2.65 10.13 -3.25
C LEU A 25 -1.44 9.45 -2.61
N PHE A 26 -0.97 9.96 -1.48
CA PHE A 26 0.14 9.35 -0.72
C PHE A 26 -0.32 8.79 0.61
N TYR A 27 0.25 7.66 0.99
CA TYR A 27 -0.05 6.97 2.24
C TYR A 27 1.21 6.69 3.07
N ARG A 28 1.03 6.72 4.39
CA ARG A 28 2.00 6.25 5.39
C ARG A 28 1.28 5.58 6.55
N ILE A 29 2.02 4.91 7.43
CA ILE A 29 1.56 4.47 8.75
C ILE A 29 1.59 5.68 9.69
N SER A 30 0.46 6.05 10.26
CA SER A 30 0.36 7.11 11.28
C SER A 30 0.34 6.51 12.68
N PHE A 31 1.34 6.84 13.49
CA PHE A 31 1.38 6.39 14.89
C PHE A 31 0.31 7.08 15.74
N ASP A 32 -0.10 8.29 15.38
CA ASP A 32 -1.20 8.99 16.05
C ASP A 32 -2.54 8.29 15.74
N ARG A 33 -2.79 7.91 14.48
CA ARG A 33 -3.98 7.13 14.10
C ARG A 33 -4.00 5.77 14.81
N LEU A 34 -2.84 5.11 14.95
CA LEU A 34 -2.77 3.87 15.74
C LEU A 34 -3.17 4.10 17.20
N ALA A 35 -2.77 5.22 17.81
CA ALA A 35 -3.18 5.56 19.16
C ALA A 35 -4.70 5.83 19.25
N GLU A 36 -5.28 6.53 18.28
CA GLU A 36 -6.73 6.74 18.16
C GLU A 36 -7.51 5.41 18.04
N LEU A 37 -6.93 4.43 17.35
CA LEU A 37 -7.44 3.06 17.24
C LEU A 37 -7.16 2.19 18.49
N ASN A 38 -6.68 2.79 19.59
CA ASN A 38 -6.27 2.11 20.82
C ASN A 38 -5.23 0.99 20.59
N ARG A 39 -4.30 1.21 19.66
CA ARG A 39 -3.23 0.27 19.34
C ARG A 39 -1.85 0.83 19.64
N SER A 40 -0.98 -0.05 20.14
CA SER A 40 0.42 0.29 20.39
C SER A 40 1.23 0.15 19.10
N ALA A 41 1.72 1.29 18.58
CA ALA A 41 2.64 1.30 17.44
C ALA A 41 3.92 0.49 17.71
N ILE A 42 4.41 0.50 18.96
CA ILE A 42 5.58 -0.30 19.36
C ILE A 42 5.31 -1.78 19.16
N VAL A 43 4.22 -2.30 19.73
CA VAL A 43 3.89 -3.73 19.65
C VAL A 43 3.67 -4.12 18.20
N LEU A 44 2.88 -3.31 17.48
CA LEU A 44 2.56 -3.58 16.08
C LEU A 44 3.83 -3.66 15.22
N VAL A 45 4.74 -2.68 15.31
CA VAL A 45 5.97 -2.70 14.51
C VAL A 45 6.95 -3.78 14.98
N ALA A 46 7.08 -3.99 16.30
CA ALA A 46 8.02 -4.95 16.88
C ALA A 46 7.75 -6.40 16.43
N GLU A 47 6.48 -6.78 16.23
CA GLU A 47 6.09 -8.10 15.74
C GLU A 47 6.52 -8.39 14.29
N ARG A 48 6.85 -7.35 13.51
CA ARG A 48 7.24 -7.48 12.09
C ARG A 48 8.75 -7.50 11.92
N ARG A 49 9.53 -7.40 13.01
CA ARG A 49 10.98 -7.52 12.96
C ARG A 49 11.39 -8.92 12.46
N GLY A 50 12.38 -8.95 11.57
CA GLY A 50 13.02 -10.18 11.14
C GLY A 50 14.04 -10.70 12.18
N PRO A 51 14.54 -11.93 11.98
CA PRO A 51 15.54 -12.54 12.86
C PRO A 51 16.84 -11.74 12.94
N SER A 52 17.14 -10.96 11.90
CA SER A 52 18.35 -10.13 11.78
C SER A 52 18.28 -8.80 12.54
N CYS A 53 17.12 -8.43 13.12
CA CYS A 53 16.96 -7.19 13.88
C CYS A 53 17.64 -7.27 15.26
N PRO A 54 18.66 -6.44 15.58
CA PRO A 54 19.29 -6.40 16.90
C PRO A 54 18.33 -6.27 18.10
N SER A 55 17.23 -5.52 17.95
CA SER A 55 16.27 -5.29 19.02
C SER A 55 15.43 -6.51 19.37
N LEU A 56 15.46 -7.59 18.57
CA LEU A 56 14.72 -8.82 18.83
C LEU A 56 15.13 -9.50 20.16
N SER A 57 16.37 -9.28 20.59
CA SER A 57 16.88 -9.77 21.89
C SER A 57 16.41 -8.95 23.09
N LYS A 58 15.81 -7.77 22.87
CA LYS A 58 15.38 -6.87 23.93
C LYS A 58 13.94 -7.14 24.37
N PRO A 59 13.63 -7.03 25.67
CA PRO A 59 12.25 -7.00 26.16
C PRO A 59 11.43 -5.89 25.49
N ILE A 60 10.14 -6.15 25.26
CA ILE A 60 9.23 -5.20 24.59
C ILE A 60 9.12 -3.87 25.35
N GLN A 61 9.25 -3.90 26.68
CA GLN A 61 9.17 -2.72 27.56
C GLN A 61 10.35 -1.76 27.36
N GLU A 62 11.47 -2.25 26.83
CA GLU A 62 12.63 -1.41 26.50
C GLU A 62 12.49 -0.73 25.12
N LEU A 63 11.49 -1.12 24.33
CA LEU A 63 11.22 -0.53 23.02
C LEU A 63 10.28 0.66 23.21
N THR A 64 10.83 1.87 23.11
CA THR A 64 10.07 3.11 23.37
C THR A 64 9.82 3.94 22.13
N ASN A 65 10.56 3.70 21.04
CA ASN A 65 10.46 4.49 19.82
C ASN A 65 10.08 3.63 18.60
N PRO A 66 8.84 3.72 18.08
CA PRO A 66 8.41 2.92 16.94
C PRO A 66 9.18 3.28 15.67
N ARG A 67 9.61 4.54 15.51
CA ARG A 67 10.41 4.97 14.35
C ARG A 67 11.78 4.28 14.31
N GLN A 68 12.41 4.05 15.46
CA GLN A 68 13.67 3.29 15.50
C GLN A 68 13.47 1.85 15.02
N LEU A 69 12.34 1.22 15.39
CA LEU A 69 12.01 -0.12 14.90
C LEU A 69 11.73 -0.14 13.39
N VAL A 70 11.06 0.88 12.87
CA VAL A 70 10.86 1.05 11.42
C VAL A 70 12.20 1.14 10.69
N ASP A 71 13.11 2.00 11.16
CA ASP A 71 14.43 2.18 10.55
C ASP A 71 15.26 0.88 10.60
N GLU A 72 15.14 0.13 11.70
CA GLU A 72 15.78 -1.16 11.88
C GLU A 72 15.21 -2.22 10.91
N ILE A 73 13.89 -2.34 10.79
CA ILE A 73 13.22 -3.25 9.85
C ILE A 73 13.66 -2.95 8.42
N ALA A 74 13.65 -1.67 8.03
CA ALA A 74 14.09 -1.25 6.70
C ALA A 74 15.57 -1.62 6.42
N LYS A 75 16.42 -1.60 7.47
CA LYS A 75 17.85 -1.91 7.34
C LYS A 75 18.12 -3.42 7.30
N TYR A 76 17.44 -4.21 8.12
CA TYR A 76 17.82 -5.60 8.39
C TYR A 76 16.83 -6.64 7.86
N SER A 77 15.54 -6.30 7.70
CA SER A 77 14.50 -7.26 7.36
C SER A 77 13.90 -7.05 5.98
N ALA A 78 13.90 -5.82 5.46
CA ALA A 78 13.28 -5.49 4.18
C ALA A 78 13.79 -6.31 2.98
N LYS A 79 15.00 -6.89 3.09
CA LYS A 79 15.63 -7.71 2.04
C LYS A 79 15.46 -9.21 2.27
N ASP A 80 14.91 -9.62 3.40
CA ASP A 80 14.70 -11.04 3.70
C ASP A 80 13.57 -11.56 2.81
N GLU A 81 13.81 -12.67 2.09
CA GLU A 81 12.81 -13.26 1.18
C GLU A 81 11.49 -13.61 1.89
N GLY A 82 11.55 -13.90 3.19
CA GLY A 82 10.38 -14.22 4.00
C GLY A 82 9.66 -13.03 4.61
N PHE A 83 10.16 -11.79 4.43
CA PHE A 83 9.62 -10.60 5.09
C PHE A 83 8.24 -10.22 4.55
N ILE A 84 8.05 -10.23 3.23
CA ILE A 84 6.74 -10.13 2.59
C ILE A 84 6.50 -11.45 1.86
N ARG A 85 5.33 -12.05 2.06
CA ARG A 85 4.95 -13.31 1.44
C ARG A 85 3.66 -13.13 0.66
N THR A 86 3.60 -13.81 -0.47
CA THR A 86 2.43 -13.81 -1.35
C THR A 86 1.21 -14.41 -0.69
N SER A 87 1.30 -15.08 0.48
CA SER A 87 0.19 -15.60 1.28
C SER A 87 -0.40 -14.61 2.30
N MET A 88 0.24 -13.46 2.53
CA MET A 88 -0.24 -12.42 3.45
C MET A 88 -1.52 -11.74 2.93
N GLY A 89 -2.26 -11.07 3.82
CA GLY A 89 -3.39 -10.22 3.41
C GLY A 89 -2.89 -8.92 2.76
N ILE A 90 -3.71 -8.30 1.91
CA ILE A 90 -3.36 -7.07 1.17
C ILE A 90 -2.85 -5.97 2.12
N GLN A 91 -3.58 -5.71 3.21
CA GLN A 91 -3.19 -4.70 4.19
C GLN A 91 -1.85 -5.02 4.88
N GLU A 92 -1.57 -6.28 5.22
CA GLU A 92 -0.28 -6.68 5.80
C GLU A 92 0.87 -6.50 4.79
N ILE A 93 0.64 -6.81 3.51
CA ILE A 93 1.62 -6.57 2.45
C ILE A 93 1.92 -5.07 2.34
N VAL A 94 0.89 -4.23 2.27
CA VAL A 94 1.05 -2.77 2.22
C VAL A 94 1.77 -2.24 3.45
N PHE A 95 1.38 -2.70 4.64
CA PHE A 95 2.02 -2.32 5.90
C PHE A 95 3.51 -2.62 5.87
N ARG A 96 3.90 -3.84 5.50
CA ARG A 96 5.30 -4.25 5.42
C ARG A 96 6.06 -3.52 4.30
N THR A 97 5.42 -3.23 3.17
CA THR A 97 5.99 -2.39 2.11
C THR A 97 6.32 -0.99 2.64
N LEU A 98 5.42 -0.36 3.37
CA LEU A 98 5.66 0.95 3.99
C LEU A 98 6.78 0.87 5.04
N LEU A 99 6.81 -0.16 5.88
CA LEU A 99 7.90 -0.38 6.84
C LEU A 99 9.26 -0.54 6.16
N ALA A 100 9.33 -1.33 5.08
CA ALA A 100 10.54 -1.54 4.30
C ALA A 100 11.08 -0.23 3.69
N ARG A 101 10.18 0.70 3.36
CA ARG A 101 10.49 2.04 2.84
C ARG A 101 10.67 3.09 3.95
N ARG A 102 10.99 2.68 5.18
CA ARG A 102 11.14 3.56 6.36
C ARG A 102 9.91 4.43 6.66
N ASN A 103 8.74 3.93 6.32
CA ASN A 103 7.47 4.63 6.43
C ASN A 103 7.46 5.99 5.72
N GLN A 104 8.19 6.11 4.62
CA GLN A 104 8.10 7.28 3.75
C GLN A 104 6.74 7.30 3.06
N PRO A 105 6.11 8.49 2.91
CA PRO A 105 4.92 8.64 2.08
C PRO A 105 5.12 7.96 0.73
N THR A 106 4.22 7.03 0.41
CA THR A 106 4.27 6.26 -0.84
C THR A 106 2.97 6.48 -1.59
N SER A 107 3.06 6.69 -2.91
CA SER A 107 1.87 6.91 -3.74
C SER A 107 0.98 5.65 -3.75
N LEU A 108 -0.32 5.87 -3.91
CA LEU A 108 -1.30 4.79 -4.05
C LEU A 108 -0.97 3.92 -5.26
N THR A 109 -0.57 4.53 -6.38
CA THR A 109 -0.13 3.85 -7.60
C THR A 109 1.10 2.96 -7.35
N ASP A 110 2.11 3.43 -6.60
CA ASP A 110 3.28 2.61 -6.29
C ASP A 110 2.92 1.41 -5.39
N LEU A 111 2.03 1.62 -4.41
CA LEU A 111 1.55 0.53 -3.54
C LEU A 111 0.73 -0.48 -4.33
N HIS A 112 -0.09 0.00 -5.26
CA HIS A 112 -0.87 -0.83 -6.17
C HIS A 112 0.04 -1.68 -7.06
N TYR A 113 1.04 -1.07 -7.69
CA TYR A 113 2.04 -1.76 -8.50
C TYR A 113 2.80 -2.83 -7.71
N GLU A 114 3.26 -2.53 -6.48
CA GLU A 114 3.91 -3.53 -5.62
C GLU A 114 2.99 -4.74 -5.40
N LEU A 115 1.69 -4.52 -5.16
CA LEU A 115 0.74 -5.60 -4.95
C LEU A 115 0.50 -6.44 -6.23
N THR A 116 0.18 -5.80 -7.35
CA THR A 116 -0.30 -6.50 -8.55
C THR A 116 0.82 -7.07 -9.41
N GLU A 117 2.01 -6.48 -9.37
CA GLU A 117 3.14 -6.93 -10.19
C GLU A 117 4.16 -7.74 -9.41
N ARG A 118 4.50 -7.31 -8.19
CA ARG A 118 5.58 -7.95 -7.43
C ARG A 118 5.10 -9.09 -6.53
N TRP A 119 3.95 -8.92 -5.88
CA TRP A 119 3.44 -9.88 -4.89
C TRP A 119 2.28 -10.74 -5.41
N SER A 120 1.78 -10.45 -6.61
CA SER A 120 0.84 -11.29 -7.34
C SER A 120 1.55 -12.49 -7.94
N THR A 121 0.90 -13.65 -7.93
CA THR A 121 1.42 -14.87 -8.57
C THR A 121 0.32 -15.57 -9.35
N PRO A 122 0.65 -16.43 -10.33
CA PRO A 122 -0.38 -17.17 -11.07
C PRO A 122 -1.30 -18.03 -10.17
N ILE A 123 -0.77 -18.54 -9.06
CA ILE A 123 -1.51 -19.40 -8.13
C ILE A 123 -2.29 -18.57 -7.09
N ARG A 124 -1.84 -17.35 -6.81
CA ARG A 124 -2.51 -16.39 -5.91
C ARG A 124 -2.47 -15.00 -6.53
N PRO A 125 -3.33 -14.71 -7.51
CA PRO A 125 -3.36 -13.41 -8.15
C PRO A 125 -3.91 -12.36 -7.20
N ILE A 126 -3.31 -11.17 -7.19
CA ILE A 126 -3.84 -10.00 -6.52
C ILE A 126 -4.47 -9.11 -7.59
N ASN A 127 -5.77 -9.28 -7.80
CA ASN A 127 -6.54 -8.50 -8.77
C ASN A 127 -7.38 -7.46 -8.02
N ILE A 128 -6.78 -6.31 -7.75
CA ILE A 128 -7.42 -5.16 -7.13
C ILE A 128 -7.20 -3.94 -8.01
N THR A 129 -8.20 -3.05 -8.10
CA THR A 129 -8.03 -1.76 -8.77
C THR A 129 -7.36 -0.76 -7.83
N GLU A 130 -6.78 0.32 -8.37
CA GLU A 130 -6.23 1.39 -7.52
C GLU A 130 -7.29 1.98 -6.57
N GLU A 131 -8.49 2.22 -7.10
CA GLU A 131 -9.67 2.64 -6.33
C GLU A 131 -10.09 1.63 -5.25
N GLY A 132 -9.99 0.33 -5.55
CA GLY A 132 -10.23 -0.73 -4.56
C GLY A 132 -9.20 -0.69 -3.44
N LEU A 133 -7.93 -0.48 -3.78
CA LEU A 133 -6.87 -0.31 -2.79
C LEU A 133 -7.10 0.94 -1.94
N ARG A 134 -7.49 2.06 -2.56
CA ARG A 134 -7.86 3.29 -1.83
C ARG A 134 -8.89 3.02 -0.74
N ARG A 135 -9.98 2.34 -1.08
CA ARG A 135 -11.04 1.99 -0.12
C ARG A 135 -10.55 1.10 1.02
N ILE A 136 -9.65 0.14 0.72
CA ILE A 136 -9.01 -0.70 1.75
C ILE A 136 -8.14 0.13 2.69
N MET A 137 -7.43 1.12 2.16
CA MET A 137 -6.56 2.01 2.95
C MET A 137 -7.38 2.98 3.80
N GLU A 138 -8.47 3.53 3.26
CA GLU A 138 -9.35 4.46 3.98
C GLU A 138 -10.15 3.76 5.08
N GLY A 139 -10.65 2.55 4.80
CA GLY A 139 -11.39 1.72 5.74
C GLY A 139 -10.55 0.96 6.77
N ASP A 140 -9.23 1.18 6.81
CA ASP A 140 -8.34 0.53 7.77
C ASP A 140 -8.63 0.94 9.22
N ASP A 141 -8.84 -0.04 10.08
CA ASP A 141 -9.05 0.10 11.52
C ASP A 141 -7.96 -0.59 12.35
N PHE A 142 -6.87 -1.04 11.69
CA PHE A 142 -5.85 -1.86 12.32
C PHE A 142 -4.43 -1.32 12.14
N TYR A 143 -4.02 -1.02 10.91
CA TYR A 143 -2.63 -0.69 10.58
C TYR A 143 -2.30 0.80 10.70
N GLY A 144 -3.31 1.66 10.89
CA GLY A 144 -3.16 3.10 11.02
C GLY A 144 -2.74 3.76 9.72
N PHE A 145 -3.17 3.26 8.56
CA PHE A 145 -2.88 3.92 7.28
C PHE A 145 -3.46 5.32 7.26
N ALA A 146 -2.68 6.31 6.81
CA ALA A 146 -3.13 7.69 6.75
C ALA A 146 -2.71 8.32 5.43
N ARG A 147 -3.66 9.01 4.80
CA ARG A 147 -3.39 9.85 3.65
C ARG A 147 -2.55 11.05 4.09
N VAL A 148 -1.58 11.44 3.27
CA VAL A 148 -0.78 12.64 3.46
C VAL A 148 -0.76 13.45 2.18
N VAL A 149 -0.68 14.77 2.34
CA VAL A 149 -0.37 15.69 1.24
C VAL A 149 1.15 15.68 1.11
N ALA A 150 1.65 15.39 -0.10
CA ALA A 150 3.08 15.42 -0.41
C ALA A 150 3.58 16.85 -0.61
#